data_AF-A0A535PQP0-F1
#
_entry.id   AF-A0A535PQP0-F1
#
_cell.length_a   1.000
_cell.length_b   1.000
_cell.length_c   1.000
_cell.angle_alpha   90.00
_cell.angle_beta   90.00
_cell.angle_gamma   90.00
#
_symmetry.space_group_name_H-M   'P 1'
#
loop_
_entity.id
_entity.type
_entity.pdbx_description
1 polymer ?
#
loop_
_entity_poly.entity_id
_entity_poly.type
_entity_poly.pdbx_seq_one_letter_code
_entity_poly.pdbx_strand_id
1 'polypeptide(L)'
;MKRLMPILWGLVAAYAVVTFVITVFPGVIPTPILIPVLVMVPLVFALLHGARRYGWAGIFVFLVLCLAVSNVLENLSILTGFPFGHYYYTGDLGPKLFLVPILIGPAYFGTGYLAWVLGTVLVGDVRSRGSAFTVFAVPFIASFLMVAWDLAMDPTNSTIRHNWIWQQGGGYFGVPLTNYLGWSFTVYVFFQLFALYLRFRRPNSEVETQGLSTSYLAQATVMYAVIGL
;
A
#
# COMPACT_ATOMS: atom_id res chain seq x y z
N MET A 1 24.43 -0.38 8.51
CA MET A 1 23.34 -1.39 8.64
C MET A 1 22.76 -1.49 10.05
N LYS A 2 23.55 -1.55 11.14
CA LYS A 2 23.00 -1.59 12.53
C LYS A 2 22.09 -0.41 12.91
N ARG A 3 22.29 0.77 12.31
CA ARG A 3 21.47 1.98 12.58
C ARG A 3 20.10 2.01 11.90
N LEU A 4 19.82 1.15 10.92
CA LEU A 4 18.53 1.18 10.20
C LEU A 4 17.39 0.60 11.03
N MET A 5 17.65 -0.42 11.84
CA MET A 5 16.61 -1.08 12.64
C MET A 5 15.96 -0.13 13.67
N PRO A 6 16.72 0.65 14.46
CA PRO A 6 16.13 1.67 15.34
C PRO A 6 15.34 2.74 14.59
N ILE A 7 15.79 3.16 13.40
CA ILE A 7 15.08 4.17 12.58
C ILE A 7 13.71 3.63 12.16
N LEU A 8 13.65 2.41 11.65
CA LEU A 8 12.39 1.78 11.22
C LEU A 8 11.43 1.62 12.40
N TRP A 9 11.90 1.16 13.56
CA TRP A 9 11.07 1.14 14.77
C TRP A 9 10.62 2.53 15.22
N GLY A 10 11.47 3.54 15.09
CA GLY A 10 11.12 4.93 15.36
C GLY A 10 9.98 5.44 14.46
N LEU A 11 10.00 5.09 13.17
CA LEU A 11 8.90 5.40 12.24
C LEU A 11 7.60 4.70 12.63
N VAL A 12 7.67 3.41 12.98
CA VAL A 12 6.51 2.64 13.46
C VAL A 12 5.91 3.27 14.73
N ALA A 13 6.76 3.58 15.71
CA ALA A 13 6.32 4.19 16.97
C ALA A 13 5.73 5.58 16.75
N ALA A 14 6.36 6.42 15.93
CA ALA A 14 5.83 7.74 15.59
C ALA A 14 4.47 7.64 14.90
N TYR A 15 4.33 6.74 13.93
CA TYR A 15 3.06 6.50 13.25
C TYR A 15 1.97 6.02 14.22
N ALA A 16 2.31 5.09 15.11
CA ALA A 16 1.39 4.58 16.13
C ALA A 16 0.91 5.66 17.10
N VAL A 17 1.81 6.55 17.52
CA VAL A 17 1.44 7.70 18.35
C VAL A 17 0.49 8.63 17.60
N VAL A 18 0.78 8.95 16.33
CA VAL A 18 -0.10 9.80 15.51
C VAL A 18 -1.47 9.17 15.36
N THR A 19 -1.55 7.89 14.97
CA THR A 19 -2.83 7.17 14.82
C THR A 19 -3.59 7.11 16.13
N PHE A 20 -2.93 6.79 17.25
CA PHE A 20 -3.58 6.79 18.56
C PHE A 20 -4.14 8.16 18.93
N VAL A 21 -3.37 9.23 18.73
CA VAL A 21 -3.78 10.60 19.06
C VAL A 21 -5.00 11.02 18.24
N ILE A 22 -5.04 10.75 16.92
CA ILE A 22 -6.19 11.13 16.09
C ILE A 22 -7.44 10.28 16.38
N THR A 23 -7.27 9.03 16.82
CA THR A 23 -8.38 8.15 17.19
C THR A 23 -8.98 8.56 18.55
N VAL A 24 -8.16 8.92 19.53
CA VAL A 24 -8.61 9.33 20.88
C VAL A 24 -9.04 10.80 20.93
N PHE A 25 -8.39 11.67 20.17
CA PHE A 25 -8.66 13.11 20.13
C PHE A 25 -8.95 13.57 18.68
N PRO A 26 -10.12 13.22 18.12
CA PRO A 26 -10.47 13.61 16.75
C PRO A 26 -10.41 15.13 16.55
N GLY A 27 -9.80 15.57 15.44
CA GLY A 27 -9.70 16.99 15.08
C GLY A 27 -8.54 17.76 15.73
N VAL A 28 -7.73 17.13 16.59
CA VAL A 28 -6.57 17.80 17.20
C VAL A 28 -5.46 18.13 16.19
N ILE A 29 -5.33 17.32 15.13
CA ILE A 29 -4.40 17.57 14.01
C ILE A 29 -5.21 18.06 12.82
N PRO A 30 -4.92 19.25 12.25
CA PRO A 30 -5.58 19.74 11.05
C PRO A 30 -5.43 18.76 9.88
N THR A 31 -6.52 18.50 9.15
CA THR A 31 -6.57 17.58 8.00
C THR A 31 -5.47 17.82 6.95
N PRO A 32 -5.12 19.08 6.57
CA PRO A 32 -4.05 19.33 5.60
C PRO A 32 -2.66 18.88 6.06
N ILE A 33 -2.44 18.73 7.37
CA ILE A 33 -1.20 18.18 7.95
C ILE A 33 -1.32 16.67 8.12
N LEU A 34 -2.50 16.21 8.57
CA LEU A 34 -2.74 14.82 8.89
C LEU A 34 -2.58 13.90 7.67
N ILE A 35 -3.24 14.21 6.55
CA ILE A 35 -3.23 13.32 5.37
C ILE A 35 -1.80 13.12 4.84
N PRO A 36 -0.98 14.17 4.61
CA PRO A 36 0.41 13.97 4.23
C PRO A 36 1.22 13.15 5.23
N VAL A 37 1.04 13.34 6.54
CA VAL A 37 1.75 12.53 7.55
C VAL A 37 1.36 11.05 7.43
N LEU A 38 0.06 10.76 7.31
CA LEU A 38 -0.44 9.39 7.20
C LEU A 38 0.04 8.68 5.92
N VAL A 39 0.34 9.43 4.86
CA VAL A 39 0.83 8.87 3.59
C VAL A 39 2.36 8.79 3.54
N MET A 40 3.05 9.85 3.98
CA MET A 40 4.50 9.97 3.81
C MET A 40 5.28 9.08 4.78
N VAL A 41 4.78 8.83 5.99
CA VAL A 41 5.48 7.97 6.95
C VAL A 41 5.51 6.51 6.47
N PRO A 42 4.38 5.88 6.05
CA PRO A 42 4.41 4.56 5.41
C PRO A 42 5.24 4.52 4.12
N LEU A 43 5.21 5.58 3.31
CA LEU A 43 6.04 5.68 2.10
C LEU A 43 7.54 5.64 2.43
N VAL A 44 7.99 6.45 3.38
CA VAL A 44 9.41 6.49 3.80
C VAL A 44 9.80 5.16 4.43
N PHE A 45 8.94 4.59 5.27
CA PHE A 45 9.15 3.25 5.82
C PHE A 45 9.31 2.21 4.70
N ALA A 46 8.40 2.19 3.72
CA ALA A 46 8.42 1.26 2.60
C ALA A 46 9.67 1.40 1.73
N LEU A 47 10.14 2.63 1.47
CA LEU A 47 11.39 2.88 0.74
C LEU A 47 12.61 2.33 1.51
N LEU A 48 12.73 2.64 2.80
CA LEU A 48 13.88 2.24 3.60
C LEU A 48 13.90 0.73 3.89
N HIS A 49 12.76 0.17 4.30
CA HIS A 49 12.59 -1.25 4.53
C HIS A 49 12.75 -2.01 3.20
N GLY A 50 12.04 -1.59 2.15
CA GLY A 50 12.16 -2.16 0.81
C GLY A 50 13.56 -2.15 0.23
N ALA A 51 14.28 -1.04 0.33
CA ALA A 51 15.66 -0.93 -0.15
C ALA A 51 16.60 -1.91 0.58
N ARG A 52 16.35 -2.19 1.87
CA ARG A 52 17.14 -3.16 2.63
C ARG A 52 16.92 -4.61 2.18
N ARG A 53 15.71 -4.95 1.74
CA ARG A 53 15.35 -6.32 1.29
C ARG A 53 15.59 -6.56 -0.20
N TYR A 54 15.31 -5.56 -1.03
CA TYR A 54 15.32 -5.71 -2.50
C TYR A 54 16.43 -4.90 -3.18
N GLY A 55 17.21 -4.11 -2.43
CA GLY A 55 18.09 -3.08 -2.98
C GLY A 55 17.29 -1.86 -3.48
N TRP A 56 17.97 -0.73 -3.66
CA TRP A 56 17.35 0.50 -4.18
C TRP A 56 16.71 0.29 -5.56
N ALA A 57 17.38 -0.44 -6.45
CA ALA A 57 16.80 -0.78 -7.76
C ALA A 57 15.52 -1.61 -7.62
N GLY A 58 15.49 -2.60 -6.72
CA GLY A 58 14.33 -3.45 -6.53
C GLY A 58 13.13 -2.70 -5.95
N ILE A 59 13.32 -1.87 -4.93
CA ILE A 59 12.21 -1.08 -4.38
C ILE A 59 11.74 0.02 -5.34
N PHE A 60 12.65 0.55 -6.17
CA PHE A 60 12.27 1.50 -7.21
C PHE A 60 11.42 0.84 -8.30
N VAL A 61 11.74 -0.39 -8.72
CA VAL A 61 10.87 -1.17 -9.62
C VAL A 61 9.48 -1.38 -9.01
N PHE A 62 9.39 -1.75 -7.73
CA PHE A 62 8.10 -1.86 -7.04
C PHE A 62 7.34 -0.54 -7.07
N LEU A 63 8.00 0.57 -6.75
CA LEU A 63 7.40 1.91 -6.77
C LEU A 63 6.84 2.26 -8.14
N VAL A 64 7.64 2.09 -9.21
CA VAL A 64 7.22 2.40 -10.57
C VAL A 64 6.04 1.53 -11.01
N LEU A 65 6.10 0.21 -10.76
CA LEU A 65 4.99 -0.69 -11.09
C LEU A 65 3.71 -0.30 -10.34
N CYS A 66 3.83 -0.01 -9.05
CA CYS A 66 2.71 0.41 -8.21
C CYS A 66 2.08 1.71 -8.74
N LEU A 67 2.88 2.76 -8.94
CA LEU A 67 2.39 4.06 -9.41
C LEU A 67 1.81 4.00 -10.83
N ALA A 68 2.46 3.28 -11.74
CA ALA A 68 2.00 3.18 -13.12
C ALA A 68 0.67 2.41 -13.22
N VAL A 69 0.59 1.23 -12.60
CA VAL A 69 -0.61 0.38 -12.68
C VAL A 69 -1.78 1.03 -11.94
N SER A 70 -1.57 1.51 -10.71
CA SER A 70 -2.63 2.18 -9.95
C SER A 70 -3.15 3.41 -10.68
N ASN A 71 -2.28 4.31 -11.16
CA ASN A 71 -2.72 5.52 -11.84
C ASN A 71 -3.46 5.22 -13.16
N VAL A 72 -3.01 4.23 -13.93
CA VAL A 72 -3.70 3.82 -15.17
C VAL A 72 -5.10 3.27 -14.86
N LEU A 73 -5.24 2.37 -13.89
CA LEU A 73 -6.53 1.75 -13.57
C LEU A 73 -7.49 2.72 -12.86
N GLU A 74 -6.98 3.63 -12.03
CA GLU A 74 -7.75 4.74 -11.44
C GLU A 74 -8.33 5.66 -12.52
N ASN A 75 -7.49 6.16 -13.43
CA ASN A 75 -7.98 7.00 -14.53
C ASN A 75 -8.94 6.23 -15.45
N LEU A 76 -8.65 4.96 -15.73
CA LEU A 76 -9.54 4.10 -16.52
C LEU A 76 -10.92 3.98 -15.86
N SER A 77 -10.97 3.80 -14.54
CA SER A 77 -12.25 3.66 -13.82
C SER A 77 -13.04 4.94 -13.78
N ILE A 78 -12.38 6.08 -13.58
CA ILE A 78 -13.07 7.37 -13.61
C ILE A 78 -13.69 7.61 -15.00
N LEU A 79 -13.00 7.22 -16.07
CA LEU A 79 -13.47 7.42 -17.45
C LEU A 79 -14.51 6.38 -17.91
N THR A 80 -14.39 5.13 -17.47
CA THR A 80 -15.15 4.00 -18.04
C THR A 80 -16.01 3.25 -17.04
N GLY A 81 -15.82 3.47 -15.74
CA GLY A 81 -16.45 2.72 -14.66
C GLY A 81 -15.71 1.43 -14.26
N PHE A 82 -14.67 1.01 -14.99
CA PHE A 82 -13.88 -0.18 -14.68
C PHE A 82 -12.45 0.15 -14.22
N PRO A 83 -11.93 -0.43 -13.11
CA PRO A 83 -12.49 -1.59 -12.41
C PRO A 83 -13.33 -1.27 -11.16
N PHE A 84 -13.29 -0.05 -10.63
CA PHE A 84 -13.86 0.25 -9.31
C PHE A 84 -15.36 0.60 -9.35
N GLY A 85 -15.80 1.23 -10.43
CA GLY A 85 -17.11 1.86 -10.59
C GLY A 85 -16.96 3.32 -11.05
N HIS A 86 -18.08 4.02 -11.17
CA HIS A 86 -18.07 5.45 -11.49
C HIS A 86 -17.97 6.31 -10.23
N TYR A 87 -16.86 7.02 -10.11
CA TYR A 87 -16.61 8.00 -9.05
C TYR A 87 -15.78 9.16 -9.60
N TYR A 88 -15.65 10.21 -8.81
CA TYR A 88 -14.69 11.27 -9.05
C TYR A 88 -14.10 11.74 -7.73
N TYR A 89 -12.84 12.16 -7.78
CA TYR A 89 -12.18 12.80 -6.64
C TYR A 89 -12.62 14.26 -6.51
N THR A 90 -12.81 14.74 -5.29
CA THR A 90 -13.04 16.17 -5.01
C THR A 90 -11.72 16.95 -5.03
N GLY A 91 -11.73 18.22 -4.61
CA GLY A 91 -10.55 19.06 -4.50
C GLY A 91 -9.76 18.89 -3.20
N ASP A 92 -10.28 18.12 -2.24
CA ASP A 92 -9.79 18.14 -0.85
C ASP A 92 -8.46 17.41 -0.65
N LEU A 93 -8.11 16.51 -1.59
CA LEU A 93 -6.86 15.76 -1.58
C LEU A 93 -5.70 16.48 -2.30
N GLY A 94 -5.92 17.73 -2.72
CA GLY A 94 -4.90 18.57 -3.34
C GLY A 94 -4.74 18.32 -4.85
N PRO A 95 -3.54 18.57 -5.41
CA PRO A 95 -3.32 18.53 -6.85
C PRO A 95 -3.50 17.13 -7.43
N LYS A 96 -3.94 17.07 -8.69
CA LYS A 96 -4.22 15.83 -9.42
C LYS A 96 -3.21 15.58 -10.53
N LEU A 97 -2.83 14.33 -10.70
CA LEU A 97 -2.19 13.81 -11.90
C LEU A 97 -3.28 13.21 -12.78
N PHE A 98 -3.61 13.90 -13.88
CA PHE A 98 -4.84 13.66 -14.64
C PHE A 98 -6.08 13.82 -13.75
N LEU A 99 -6.87 12.77 -13.53
CA LEU A 99 -8.10 12.81 -12.74
C LEU A 99 -7.89 12.41 -11.27
N VAL A 100 -6.69 11.93 -10.93
CA VAL A 100 -6.39 11.25 -9.66
C VAL A 100 -5.48 12.12 -8.78
N PRO A 101 -5.79 12.37 -7.50
CA PRO A 101 -4.92 13.12 -6.59
C PRO A 101 -3.53 12.48 -6.47
N ILE A 102 -2.49 13.31 -6.46
CA ILE A 102 -1.10 12.85 -6.45
C ILE A 102 -0.80 11.99 -5.21
N LEU A 103 -1.46 12.25 -4.09
CA LEU A 103 -1.27 11.51 -2.83
C LEU A 103 -1.78 10.06 -2.87
N ILE A 104 -2.66 9.71 -3.80
CA ILE A 104 -3.20 8.35 -3.91
C ILE A 104 -2.09 7.35 -4.25
N GLY A 105 -1.22 7.67 -5.22
CA GLY A 105 -0.10 6.79 -5.61
C GLY A 105 0.86 6.44 -4.45
N PRO A 106 1.38 7.44 -3.72
CA PRO A 106 2.13 7.25 -2.48
C PRO A 106 1.41 6.39 -1.42
N ALA A 107 0.09 6.55 -1.26
CA ALA A 107 -0.71 5.74 -0.33
C ALA A 107 -0.77 4.26 -0.78
N TYR A 108 -1.00 4.02 -2.08
CA TYR A 108 -0.91 2.69 -2.68
C TYR A 108 0.46 2.05 -2.43
N PHE A 109 1.55 2.80 -2.61
CA PHE A 109 2.90 2.29 -2.41
C PHE A 109 3.19 1.95 -0.95
N GLY A 110 2.91 2.88 -0.02
CA GLY A 110 3.20 2.69 1.40
C GLY A 110 2.47 1.49 1.99
N THR A 111 1.13 1.47 1.87
CA THR A 111 0.32 0.37 2.41
C THR A 111 0.48 -0.90 1.58
N GLY A 112 0.58 -0.79 0.26
CA GLY A 112 0.79 -1.94 -0.63
C GLY A 112 2.11 -2.64 -0.35
N TYR A 113 3.18 -1.91 -0.03
CA TYR A 113 4.44 -2.52 0.38
C TYR A 113 4.29 -3.35 1.66
N LEU A 114 3.55 -2.84 2.64
CA LEU A 114 3.30 -3.57 3.89
C LEU A 114 2.49 -4.84 3.61
N ALA A 115 1.39 -4.73 2.87
CA ALA A 115 0.58 -5.87 2.44
C ALA A 115 1.40 -6.93 1.71
N TRP A 116 2.31 -6.50 0.82
CA TRP A 116 3.27 -7.39 0.15
C TRP A 116 4.18 -8.12 1.14
N VAL A 117 4.76 -7.42 2.11
CA VAL A 117 5.61 -8.06 3.14
C VAL A 117 4.80 -9.08 3.94
N LEU A 118 3.58 -8.76 4.38
CA LEU A 118 2.73 -9.70 5.10
C LEU A 118 2.38 -10.92 4.23
N GLY A 119 2.07 -10.73 2.95
CA GLY A 119 1.88 -11.84 2.01
C GLY A 119 3.07 -12.78 1.97
N THR A 120 4.30 -12.24 1.97
CA THR A 120 5.52 -13.07 2.03
C THR A 120 5.74 -13.76 3.38
N VAL A 121 5.24 -13.19 4.48
CA VAL A 121 5.29 -13.81 5.81
C VAL A 121 4.30 -14.96 5.92
N LEU A 122 3.10 -14.81 5.36
CA LEU A 122 2.02 -15.81 5.43
C LEU A 122 2.24 -16.98 4.47
N VAL A 123 2.72 -16.71 3.26
CA VAL A 123 2.84 -17.72 2.18
C VAL A 123 4.27 -18.22 2.01
N GLY A 124 5.25 -17.33 2.20
CA GLY A 124 6.66 -17.59 1.92
C GLY A 124 7.27 -16.59 0.94
N ASP A 125 8.60 -16.59 0.88
CA ASP A 125 9.36 -15.59 0.13
C ASP A 125 9.33 -15.83 -1.39
N VAL A 126 9.27 -14.75 -2.18
CA VAL A 126 9.36 -14.80 -3.64
C VAL A 126 10.81 -14.61 -4.07
N ARG A 127 11.39 -15.66 -4.66
CA ARG A 127 12.82 -15.72 -5.02
C ARG A 127 13.02 -16.20 -6.45
N SER A 128 14.15 -15.80 -7.06
CA SER A 128 14.47 -16.15 -8.44
C SER A 128 14.44 -17.66 -8.72
N ARG A 129 14.94 -18.47 -7.78
CA ARG A 129 14.93 -19.95 -7.86
C ARG A 129 13.92 -20.61 -6.92
N GLY A 130 12.95 -19.84 -6.41
CA GLY A 130 11.91 -20.33 -5.49
C GLY A 130 10.82 -21.17 -6.15
N SER A 131 9.76 -21.48 -5.39
CA SER A 131 8.59 -22.18 -5.92
C SER A 131 7.78 -21.27 -6.87
N ALA A 132 7.25 -21.82 -7.96
CA ALA A 132 6.29 -21.11 -8.80
C ALA A 132 5.00 -20.78 -8.03
N PHE A 133 4.67 -21.56 -6.99
CA PHE A 133 3.51 -21.31 -6.14
C PHE A 133 3.57 -19.94 -5.47
N THR A 134 4.72 -19.54 -4.90
CA THR A 134 4.84 -18.26 -4.19
C THR A 134 4.73 -17.07 -5.14
N VAL A 135 5.06 -17.24 -6.43
CA VAL A 135 4.95 -16.20 -7.46
C VAL A 135 3.50 -15.77 -7.70
N PHE A 136 2.51 -16.64 -7.44
CA PHE A 136 1.08 -16.33 -7.61
C PHE A 136 0.36 -16.20 -6.26
N ALA A 137 0.68 -17.05 -5.30
CA ALA A 137 0.02 -17.05 -4.00
C ALA A 137 0.37 -15.81 -3.16
N VAL A 138 1.59 -15.28 -3.23
CA VAL A 138 1.96 -14.04 -2.51
C VAL A 138 1.19 -12.83 -3.04
N PRO A 139 1.20 -12.52 -4.35
CA PRO A 139 0.37 -11.44 -4.90
C PRO A 139 -1.11 -11.56 -4.55
N PHE A 140 -1.66 -12.77 -4.64
CA PHE A 140 -3.06 -13.03 -4.34
C PHE A 140 -3.38 -12.71 -2.87
N ILE A 141 -2.67 -13.30 -1.92
CA ILE A 141 -2.91 -13.04 -0.49
C ILE A 141 -2.64 -11.56 -0.14
N ALA A 142 -1.58 -10.98 -0.68
CA ALA A 142 -1.25 -9.58 -0.44
C ALA A 142 -2.32 -8.62 -0.98
N SER A 143 -2.98 -8.92 -2.11
CA SER A 143 -4.05 -8.06 -2.62
C SER A 143 -5.26 -8.03 -1.70
N PHE A 144 -5.65 -9.16 -1.11
CA PHE A 144 -6.71 -9.21 -0.10
C PHE A 144 -6.34 -8.45 1.18
N LEU A 145 -5.07 -8.50 1.60
CA LEU A 145 -4.60 -7.68 2.72
C LEU A 145 -4.79 -6.20 2.40
N MET A 146 -4.32 -5.72 1.24
CA MET A 146 -4.52 -4.32 0.85
C MET A 146 -6.02 -3.92 0.84
N VAL A 147 -6.89 -4.79 0.34
CA VAL A 147 -8.35 -4.57 0.34
C VAL A 147 -8.94 -4.53 1.75
N ALA A 148 -8.39 -5.27 2.72
CA ALA A 148 -8.86 -5.19 4.11
C ALA A 148 -8.64 -3.79 4.70
N TRP A 149 -7.55 -3.11 4.33
CA TRP A 149 -7.36 -1.72 4.70
C TRP A 149 -8.34 -0.78 3.98
N ASP A 150 -8.55 -0.98 2.68
CA ASP A 150 -9.52 -0.22 1.89
C ASP A 150 -10.95 -0.35 2.46
N LEU A 151 -11.35 -1.55 2.86
CA LEU A 151 -12.65 -1.82 3.48
C LEU A 151 -12.89 -0.98 4.74
N ALA A 152 -11.86 -0.75 5.55
CA ALA A 152 -11.97 0.08 6.76
C ALA A 152 -11.93 1.59 6.45
N MET A 153 -11.11 1.99 5.47
CA MET A 153 -10.80 3.38 5.18
C MET A 153 -11.82 4.05 4.23
N ASP A 154 -12.30 3.32 3.23
CA ASP A 154 -13.08 3.87 2.11
C ASP A 154 -14.41 4.48 2.55
N PRO A 155 -15.22 3.88 3.45
CA PRO A 155 -16.46 4.51 3.94
C PRO A 155 -16.23 5.86 4.64
N THR A 156 -15.16 5.96 5.42
CA THR A 156 -14.85 7.21 6.12
C THR A 156 -14.42 8.30 5.12
N ASN A 157 -13.64 7.93 4.11
CA ASN A 157 -13.09 8.91 3.18
C ASN A 157 -14.06 9.29 2.06
N SER A 158 -14.87 8.36 1.56
CA SER A 158 -15.89 8.62 0.55
C SER A 158 -17.18 9.19 1.16
N THR A 159 -17.83 8.44 2.05
CA THR A 159 -19.20 8.77 2.51
C THR A 159 -19.23 9.86 3.57
N ILE A 160 -18.24 9.91 4.47
CA ILE A 160 -18.22 10.93 5.54
C ILE A 160 -17.45 12.17 5.06
N ARG A 161 -16.23 11.99 4.57
CA ARG A 161 -15.33 13.11 4.20
C ARG A 161 -15.51 13.60 2.77
N HIS A 162 -16.17 12.85 1.90
CA HIS A 162 -16.38 13.21 0.50
C HIS A 162 -15.07 13.49 -0.26
N ASN A 163 -13.97 12.83 0.08
CA ASN A 163 -12.71 12.94 -0.67
C ASN A 163 -12.84 12.41 -2.11
N TRP A 164 -13.71 11.41 -2.29
CA TRP A 164 -14.23 10.95 -3.57
C TRP A 164 -15.69 10.59 -3.40
N ILE A 165 -16.45 10.71 -4.50
CA ILE A 165 -17.89 10.49 -4.48
C ILE A 165 -18.24 9.41 -5.50
N TRP A 166 -18.83 8.32 -5.01
CA TRP A 166 -19.43 7.27 -5.83
C TRP A 166 -20.74 7.77 -6.43
N GLN A 167 -20.83 7.87 -7.75
CA GLN A 167 -21.96 8.52 -8.43
C GLN A 167 -23.30 7.80 -8.18
N GLN A 168 -23.26 6.47 -8.12
CA GLN A 168 -24.43 5.63 -7.85
C GLN A 168 -24.50 5.13 -6.40
N GLY A 169 -23.56 5.56 -5.54
CA GLY A 169 -23.37 4.98 -4.21
C GLY A 169 -23.09 3.48 -4.25
N GLY A 170 -23.24 2.80 -3.11
CA GLY A 170 -23.04 1.36 -3.04
C GLY A 170 -23.45 0.72 -1.72
N GLY A 171 -23.47 -0.62 -1.73
CA GLY A 171 -24.08 -1.43 -0.68
C GLY A 171 -23.30 -1.52 0.63
N TYR A 172 -22.04 -1.07 0.68
CA TYR A 172 -21.23 -1.08 1.90
C TYR A 172 -20.95 0.35 2.35
N PHE A 173 -21.80 0.88 3.25
CA PHE A 173 -21.70 2.26 3.74
C PHE A 173 -21.60 3.32 2.63
N GLY A 174 -22.23 3.12 1.47
CA GLY A 174 -22.15 4.04 0.33
C GLY A 174 -21.07 3.69 -0.71
N VAL A 175 -20.26 2.67 -0.45
CA VAL A 175 -19.20 2.17 -1.34
C VAL A 175 -19.68 0.98 -2.18
N PRO A 176 -19.47 0.97 -3.51
CA PRO A 176 -19.76 -0.19 -4.36
C PRO A 176 -18.89 -1.40 -4.03
N LEU A 177 -19.45 -2.61 -4.06
CA LEU A 177 -18.65 -3.83 -3.90
C LEU A 177 -17.65 -4.04 -5.05
N THR A 178 -17.95 -3.47 -6.22
CA THR A 178 -17.02 -3.44 -7.36
C THR A 178 -15.72 -2.71 -7.03
N ASN A 179 -15.75 -1.73 -6.10
CA ASN A 179 -14.54 -1.05 -5.65
C ASN A 179 -13.54 -2.04 -5.06
N TYR A 180 -13.97 -2.87 -4.10
CA TYR A 180 -13.10 -3.83 -3.44
C TYR A 180 -12.54 -4.90 -4.38
N LEU A 181 -13.36 -5.35 -5.35
CA LEU A 181 -12.90 -6.25 -6.40
C LEU A 181 -11.88 -5.57 -7.33
N GLY A 182 -12.13 -4.30 -7.69
CA GLY A 182 -11.24 -3.50 -8.51
C GLY A 182 -9.92 -3.19 -7.81
N TRP A 183 -9.94 -2.93 -6.50
CA TRP A 183 -8.73 -2.78 -5.68
C TRP A 183 -7.96 -4.09 -5.63
N SER A 184 -8.62 -5.22 -5.36
CA SER A 184 -7.95 -6.53 -5.36
C SER A 184 -7.29 -6.80 -6.71
N PHE A 185 -7.99 -6.55 -7.82
CA PHE A 185 -7.47 -6.71 -9.17
C PHE A 185 -6.27 -5.79 -9.45
N THR A 186 -6.41 -4.49 -9.21
CA THR A 186 -5.37 -3.48 -9.42
C THR A 186 -4.10 -3.83 -8.65
N VAL A 187 -4.27 -4.17 -7.37
CA VAL A 187 -3.18 -4.51 -6.47
C VAL A 187 -2.52 -5.84 -6.85
N TYR A 188 -3.33 -6.84 -7.18
CA TYR A 188 -2.83 -8.12 -7.69
C TYR A 188 -1.96 -7.91 -8.94
N VAL A 189 -2.37 -7.06 -9.90
CA VAL A 189 -1.61 -6.83 -11.14
C VAL A 189 -0.21 -6.31 -10.83
N PHE A 190 -0.06 -5.24 -10.04
CA PHE A 190 1.28 -4.70 -9.78
C PHE A 190 2.12 -5.61 -8.86
N PHE A 191 1.50 -6.33 -7.92
CA PHE A 191 2.19 -7.36 -7.15
C PHE A 191 2.64 -8.53 -8.01
N GLN A 192 1.83 -8.98 -8.97
CA GLN A 192 2.16 -10.07 -9.85
C GLN A 192 3.31 -9.69 -10.77
N LEU A 193 3.31 -8.47 -11.32
CA LEU A 193 4.43 -7.94 -12.10
C LEU A 193 5.71 -7.88 -11.26
N PHE A 194 5.62 -7.44 -10.00
CA PHE A 194 6.78 -7.42 -9.11
C PHE A 194 7.27 -8.83 -8.74
N ALA A 195 6.36 -9.79 -8.50
CA ALA A 195 6.70 -11.18 -8.25
C ALA A 195 7.45 -11.81 -9.44
N LEU A 196 6.99 -11.51 -10.67
CA LEU A 196 7.67 -11.93 -11.90
C LEU A 196 9.05 -11.26 -12.04
N TYR A 197 9.16 -9.97 -11.72
CA TYR A 197 10.45 -9.30 -11.66
C TYR A 197 11.41 -10.01 -10.67
N LEU A 198 10.97 -10.33 -9.46
CA LEU A 198 11.77 -11.06 -8.47
C LEU A 198 12.12 -12.48 -8.93
N ARG A 199 11.24 -13.13 -9.70
CA ARG A 199 11.48 -14.46 -10.28
C ARG A 199 12.60 -14.43 -11.32
N PHE A 200 12.63 -13.42 -12.17
CA PHE A 200 13.56 -13.36 -13.31
C PHE A 200 14.80 -12.50 -13.07
N ARG A 201 14.84 -11.69 -12.00
CA ARG A 201 16.04 -10.91 -11.66
C ARG A 201 17.21 -11.81 -11.33
N ARG A 202 18.43 -11.35 -11.64
CA ARG A 202 19.65 -12.00 -11.15
C ARG A 202 19.71 -11.90 -9.63
N PRO A 203 19.97 -13.00 -8.91
CA PRO A 203 20.07 -12.98 -7.46
C PRO A 203 21.20 -12.03 -7.05
N ASN A 204 20.90 -11.12 -6.13
CA ASN A 204 21.92 -10.25 -5.55
C ASN A 204 22.51 -10.97 -4.34
N SER A 205 23.68 -11.59 -4.54
CA SER A 205 24.29 -12.58 -3.63
C SER A 205 24.48 -12.07 -2.21
N GLU A 206 24.70 -10.77 -1.99
CA GLU A 206 24.95 -10.19 -0.67
C GLU A 206 23.67 -9.97 0.16
N VAL A 207 22.55 -9.67 -0.50
CA VAL A 207 21.28 -9.35 0.19
C VAL A 207 20.44 -10.61 0.41
N GLU A 208 20.46 -11.56 -0.54
CA GLU A 208 19.68 -12.80 -0.45
C GLU A 208 20.29 -13.87 0.48
N THR A 209 21.59 -13.78 0.79
CA THR A 209 22.28 -14.71 1.72
C THR A 209 22.06 -14.35 3.19
N GLN A 210 21.80 -13.08 3.51
CA GLN A 210 21.45 -12.67 4.86
C GLN A 210 19.95 -12.85 5.07
N GLY A 211 19.55 -13.94 5.75
CA GLY A 211 18.17 -14.14 6.17
C GLY A 211 17.61 -12.90 6.90
N LEU A 212 16.33 -12.61 6.69
CA LEU A 212 15.66 -11.49 7.36
C LEU A 212 15.44 -11.86 8.83
N SER A 213 15.80 -10.96 9.75
CA SER A 213 15.56 -11.19 11.17
C SER A 213 14.07 -11.11 11.50
N THR A 214 13.64 -11.79 12.56
CA THR A 214 12.24 -11.69 13.05
C THR A 214 11.86 -10.25 13.38
N SER A 215 12.78 -9.47 13.97
CA SER A 215 12.53 -8.06 14.27
C SER A 215 12.30 -7.23 13.00
N TYR A 216 13.03 -7.52 11.93
CA TYR A 216 12.84 -6.85 10.64
C TYR A 216 11.42 -7.10 10.09
N LEU A 217 10.98 -8.36 10.06
CA LEU A 217 9.63 -8.71 9.57
C LEU A 217 8.54 -8.14 10.49
N ALA A 218 8.77 -8.16 11.81
CA ALA A 218 7.83 -7.62 12.79
C ALA A 218 7.57 -6.13 12.60
N GLN A 219 8.55 -5.33 12.14
CA GLN A 219 8.35 -3.90 11.87
C GLN A 219 7.23 -3.67 10.85
N ALA A 220 7.26 -4.39 9.73
CA ALA A 220 6.23 -4.25 8.70
C ALA A 220 4.87 -4.77 9.18
N THR A 221 4.86 -5.88 9.93
CA THR A 221 3.63 -6.45 10.50
C THR A 221 2.98 -5.49 11.51
N VAL A 222 3.76 -4.91 12.42
CA VAL A 222 3.25 -3.93 13.39
C VAL A 222 2.80 -2.65 12.68
N MET A 223 3.58 -2.14 11.72
CA MET A 223 3.18 -0.97 10.93
C MET A 223 1.84 -1.18 10.22
N TYR A 224 1.65 -2.34 9.61
CA TYR A 224 0.39 -2.70 8.94
C TYR A 224 -0.78 -2.74 9.93
N ALA A 225 -0.59 -3.37 11.10
CA ALA A 225 -1.62 -3.40 12.14
C ALA A 225 -1.99 -1.99 12.63
N VAL A 226 -1.00 -1.11 12.79
CA VAL A 226 -1.21 0.27 13.22
C VAL A 226 -1.93 1.11 12.17
N ILE A 227 -1.69 0.88 10.88
CA ILE A 227 -2.43 1.54 9.79
C ILE A 227 -3.93 1.20 9.81
N GLY A 228 -4.31 0.05 10.39
CA GLY A 228 -5.70 -0.36 10.56
C GLY A 228 -6.38 0.11 11.85
N LEU A 229 -5.68 0.82 12.75
CA LEU A 229 -6.23 1.44 13.96
C LEU A 229 -6.87 2.79 13.66
#